data_AF-A0A832K0B3-F1
#
_entry.id   AF-A0A832K0B3-F1
#
_cell.length_a   1.000
_cell.length_b   1.000
_cell.length_c   1.000
_cell.angle_alpha   90.00
_cell.angle_beta   90.00
_cell.angle_gamma   90.00
#
_symmetry.space_group_name_H-M   'P 1'
#
loop_
_entity.id
_entity.type
_entity.pdbx_description
1 polymer ?
#
loop_
_entity_poly.entity_id
_entity_poly.type
_entity_poly.pdbx_seq_one_letter_code
_entity_poly.pdbx_strand_id
1 'polypeptide(L)'
;MAGFGFEDLVVNLVLLLAGLLVGIGFAKILKGLLLIVLALAILFLLGFTVAGIVAPQTIAALFGPAKELALQFLTLLARYPALSMGLLIGLVIGALK
;
A
#
# COMPACT_ATOMS: atom_id res chain seq x y z
N MET A 1 6.89 18.60 -33.27
CA MET A 1 7.58 18.34 -31.99
C MET A 1 6.83 19.12 -30.93
N ALA A 2 5.89 18.48 -30.23
CA ALA A 2 5.09 19.15 -29.21
C ALA A 2 5.98 19.39 -27.99
N GLY A 3 6.19 20.66 -27.65
CA GLY A 3 6.92 21.04 -26.44
C GLY A 3 6.15 20.56 -25.22
N PHE A 4 6.83 19.86 -24.31
CA PHE A 4 6.30 19.59 -22.98
C PHE A 4 5.99 20.94 -22.32
N GLY A 5 4.71 21.19 -22.02
CA GLY A 5 4.30 22.38 -21.26
C GLY A 5 4.92 22.35 -19.87
N PHE A 6 5.29 23.51 -19.34
CA PHE A 6 5.81 23.61 -17.98
C PHE A 6 4.80 23.03 -16.97
N GLU A 7 3.52 23.19 -17.25
CA GLU A 7 2.40 22.63 -16.51
C GLU A 7 2.44 21.10 -16.43
N ASP A 8 2.73 20.41 -17.53
CA ASP A 8 2.81 18.95 -17.57
C ASP A 8 3.99 18.43 -16.75
N LEU A 9 5.10 19.17 -16.74
CA LEU A 9 6.27 18.84 -15.93
C LEU A 9 5.93 18.94 -14.43
N VAL A 10 5.27 20.02 -14.02
CA VAL A 10 4.86 20.25 -12.63
C VAL A 10 3.86 19.20 -12.17
N VAL A 11 2.85 18.88 -12.99
CA VAL A 11 1.86 17.84 -12.67
C VAL A 11 2.53 16.48 -12.50
N ASN A 12 3.43 16.09 -13.40
CA ASN A 12 4.14 14.82 -13.30
C ASN A 12 5.03 14.76 -12.05
N LEU A 13 5.69 15.86 -11.69
CA LEU A 13 6.52 15.93 -10.49
C LEU A 13 5.67 15.76 -9.22
N VAL A 14 4.52 16.43 -9.14
CA VAL A 14 3.59 16.30 -8.01
C VAL A 14 3.06 14.87 -7.89
N LEU A 15 2.67 14.26 -9.02
CA LEU A 15 2.22 12.87 -9.06
C LEU A 15 3.31 11.89 -8.61
N LEU A 16 4.57 12.12 -9.03
CA LEU A 16 5.72 11.33 -8.62
C LEU A 16 5.95 11.43 -7.09
N LEU A 17 5.95 12.64 -6.54
CA LEU A 17 6.14 12.86 -5.10
C LEU A 17 4.98 12.28 -4.27
N ALA A 18 3.74 12.44 -4.74
CA ALA A 18 2.58 11.85 -4.10
C ALA A 18 2.69 10.33 -4.07
N GLY A 19 3.03 9.70 -5.22
CA GLY A 19 3.31 8.26 -5.30
C GLY A 19 4.41 7.84 -4.32
N LEU A 20 5.53 8.57 -4.29
CA LEU A 20 6.68 8.29 -3.42
C LEU A 20 6.29 8.28 -1.94
N LEU A 21 5.58 9.32 -1.48
CA LEU A 21 5.16 9.45 -0.09
C LEU A 21 4.18 8.33 0.31
N VAL A 22 3.22 8.02 -0.57
CA VAL A 22 2.27 6.92 -0.36
C VAL A 22 3.00 5.58 -0.29
N GLY A 23 3.95 5.33 -1.21
CA GLY A 23 4.74 4.11 -1.24
C GLY A 23 5.56 3.90 0.04
N ILE A 24 6.22 4.95 0.54
CA ILE A 24 6.99 4.88 1.80
C ILE A 24 6.06 4.57 2.98
N GLY A 25 4.90 5.24 3.06
CA GLY A 25 3.91 5.00 4.11
C GLY A 25 3.41 3.55 4.10
N PHE A 26 3.07 3.03 2.91
CA PHE A 26 2.55 1.68 2.75
C PHE A 26 3.58 0.61 3.12
N ALA A 27 4.85 0.79 2.75
CA ALA A 27 5.91 -0.15 3.10
C ALA A 27 6.09 -0.27 4.63
N LYS A 28 6.00 0.84 5.37
CA LYS A 28 6.07 0.82 6.84
C LYS A 28 4.88 0.09 7.46
N ILE A 29 3.67 0.33 6.94
CA ILE A 29 2.47 -0.38 7.38
C ILE A 29 2.62 -1.88 7.15
N LEU A 30 3.13 -2.28 5.98
CA LEU A 30 3.35 -3.67 5.63
C LEU A 30 4.34 -4.36 6.57
N LYS A 31 5.46 -3.70 6.90
CA LYS A 31 6.42 -4.20 7.90
C LYS A 31 5.76 -4.37 9.26
N GLY A 32 5.00 -3.37 9.72
CA GLY A 32 4.28 -3.44 11.00
C GLY A 32 3.28 -4.57 11.04
N LEU A 33 2.50 -4.75 9.97
CA LEU A 33 1.54 -5.85 9.83
C LEU A 33 2.25 -7.21 9.87
N LEU A 34 3.39 -7.35 9.20
CA LEU A 34 4.18 -8.59 9.19
C LEU A 34 4.70 -8.92 10.60
N LEU A 35 5.16 -7.92 11.36
CA LEU A 35 5.56 -8.11 12.76
C LEU A 35 4.39 -8.55 13.65
N ILE A 36 3.19 -8.00 13.45
CA ILE A 36 1.99 -8.42 14.17
C ILE A 36 1.65 -9.89 13.86
N VAL A 37 1.66 -10.27 12.59
CA VAL A 37 1.40 -11.65 12.16
C VAL A 37 2.45 -12.61 12.75
N LEU A 38 3.73 -12.22 12.74
CA LEU A 38 4.80 -13.00 13.35
C LEU A 38 4.62 -13.15 14.87
N ALA A 39 4.26 -12.07 15.56
CA ALA A 39 4.00 -12.09 16.99
C ALA A 39 2.82 -13.02 17.34
N LEU A 40 1.74 -12.98 16.55
CA LEU A 40 0.60 -13.89 16.69
C LEU A 40 1.01 -15.35 16.44
N ALA A 41 1.85 -15.62 15.45
CA ALA A 41 2.35 -16.97 15.18
C ALA A 41 3.21 -17.51 16.33
N ILE A 42 4.06 -16.67 16.93
CA ILE A 42 4.86 -17.03 18.12
C ILE A 42 3.95 -17.33 19.31
N LEU A 43 2.95 -16.47 19.58
CA LEU A 43 1.96 -16.68 20.65
C LEU A 43 1.21 -18.00 20.49
N PHE A 44 0.82 -18.35 19.25
CA PHE A 44 0.19 -19.62 18.93
C PHE A 44 1.13 -20.81 19.22
N LEU A 45 2.40 -20.75 18.82
CA LEU A 45 3.40 -21.79 19.08
C LEU A 45 3.71 -21.95 20.58
N LEU A 46 3.65 -20.87 21.35
CA LEU A 46 3.85 -20.87 22.81
C LEU A 46 2.60 -21.34 23.59
N GLY A 47 1.55 -21.79 22.90
CA GLY A 47 0.35 -22.35 23.53
C GLY A 47 -0.60 -21.31 24.12
N PHE A 48 -0.34 -20.01 23.92
CA PHE A 48 -1.28 -18.94 24.24
C PHE A 48 -2.33 -18.87 23.13
N THR A 49 -3.35 -19.72 23.22
CA THR A 49 -4.56 -19.59 22.42
C THR A 49 -5.36 -18.40 22.93
N VAL A 50 -5.23 -17.24 22.28
CA VAL A 50 -6.19 -16.15 22.46
C VAL A 50 -7.52 -16.63 21.87
N ALA A 51 -8.30 -17.34 22.70
CA ALA A 51 -9.65 -17.75 22.38
C ALA A 51 -10.49 -16.49 22.19
N GLY A 52 -10.82 -16.16 20.94
CA GLY A 52 -11.69 -15.02 20.62
C GLY A 52 -11.42 -14.31 19.30
N ILE A 53 -10.52 -14.82 18.45
CA ILE A 53 -10.14 -14.11 17.22
C ILE A 53 -11.21 -14.30 16.14
N VAL A 54 -12.07 -13.29 16.05
CA VAL A 54 -12.77 -12.77 14.86
C VAL A 54 -13.39 -13.83 13.93
N ALA A 55 -14.73 -13.89 13.92
CA ALA A 55 -15.47 -14.73 12.99
C ALA A 55 -15.01 -14.49 11.54
N PRO A 56 -14.80 -15.56 10.72
CA PRO A 56 -14.35 -15.44 9.34
C PRO A 56 -15.23 -14.51 8.48
N GLN A 57 -16.51 -14.43 8.86
CA GLN A 57 -17.54 -13.60 8.25
C GLN A 57 -17.23 -12.11 8.37
N THR A 58 -16.71 -11.67 9.52
CA THR A 58 -16.33 -10.27 9.79
C THR A 58 -15.11 -9.87 8.99
N ILE A 59 -14.17 -10.81 8.80
CA ILE A 59 -13.00 -10.60 7.95
C ILE A 59 -13.46 -10.45 6.50
N ALA A 60 -14.30 -11.35 5.99
CA ALA A 60 -14.81 -11.30 4.62
C ALA A 60 -15.60 -10.00 4.31
N ALA A 61 -16.38 -9.49 5.27
CA ALA A 61 -17.13 -8.24 5.11
C ALA A 61 -16.23 -7.01 4.93
N LEU A 62 -15.02 -7.01 5.51
CA LEU A 62 -14.03 -5.93 5.32
C LEU A 62 -13.35 -5.97 3.95
N PHE A 63 -13.28 -7.14 3.31
CA PHE A 63 -12.63 -7.31 2.01
C PHE A 63 -13.48 -6.82 0.81
N GLY A 64 -14.81 -6.77 0.94
CA GLY A 64 -15.70 -6.30 -0.12
C GLY A 64 -15.40 -4.85 -0.56
N PRO A 65 -15.48 -3.87 0.36
CA PRO A 65 -15.17 -2.47 0.04
C PRO A 65 -13.70 -2.26 -0.35
N ALA A 66 -12.78 -3.02 0.27
CA ALA A 66 -11.36 -2.94 -0.02
C ALA A 66 -11.02 -3.35 -1.47
N LYS A 67 -11.72 -4.35 -2.01
CA LYS A 67 -11.54 -4.80 -3.39
C LYS A 67 -11.90 -3.70 -4.40
N GLU A 68 -13.02 -3.02 -4.19
CA GLU A 68 -13.47 -1.96 -5.09
C GLU A 68 -12.52 -0.76 -5.07
N LEU A 69 -12.05 -0.37 -3.88
CA LEU A 69 -11.03 0.65 -3.70
C LEU A 69 -9.70 0.26 -4.36
N ALA A 70 -9.28 -1.00 -4.24
CA ALA A 70 -8.06 -1.50 -4.87
C ALA A 70 -8.15 -1.45 -6.41
N LEU A 71 -9.31 -1.77 -6.98
CA LEU A 71 -9.53 -1.68 -8.42
C LEU A 71 -9.48 -0.22 -8.91
N GLN A 72 -10.10 0.71 -8.19
CA GLN A 72 -10.02 2.14 -8.50
C GLN A 72 -8.59 2.68 -8.37
N PHE A 73 -7.83 2.18 -7.39
CA PHE A 73 -6.43 2.54 -7.22
C PHE A 73 -5.56 2.02 -8.37
N LEU A 74 -5.81 0.78 -8.82
CA LEU A 74 -5.15 0.19 -9.99
C LEU A 74 -5.45 0.94 -11.29
N THR A 75 -6.70 1.39 -11.49
CA THR A 75 -7.04 2.18 -12.67
C THR A 75 -6.38 3.56 -12.65
N LEU A 76 -6.24 4.18 -11.47
CA LEU A 76 -5.46 5.43 -11.30
C LEU A 76 -3.98 5.22 -11.61
N LEU A 77 -3.38 4.13 -11.14
CA LEU A 77 -1.99 3.76 -11.44
C LEU A 77 -1.76 3.53 -12.94
N ALA A 78 -2.72 2.90 -13.63
CA ALA A 78 -2.65 2.67 -15.07
C ALA A 78 -2.79 3.97 -15.88
N ARG A 79 -3.56 4.94 -15.38
CA ARG A 79 -3.75 6.24 -16.04
C ARG A 79 -2.58 7.21 -15.83
N TYR A 80 -1.87 7.12 -14.70
CA TYR A 80 -0.81 8.06 -14.33
C TYR A 80 0.53 7.34 -14.07
N PRO A 81 1.39 7.19 -15.09
CA PRO A 81 2.66 6.44 -14.96
C PRO A 81 3.68 7.10 -14.01
N ALA A 82 3.64 8.44 -13.88
CA ALA A 82 4.48 9.13 -12.90
C ALA A 82 4.14 8.74 -11.45
N LEU A 83 2.85 8.53 -11.16
CA LEU A 83 2.38 8.14 -9.84
C LEU A 83 2.78 6.70 -9.50
N SER A 84 2.70 5.77 -10.46
CA SER A 84 3.13 4.38 -10.26
C SER A 84 4.63 4.27 -10.06
N MET A 85 5.44 5.01 -10.83
CA MET A 85 6.88 5.10 -10.62
C MET A 85 7.24 5.65 -9.24
N GLY A 86 6.59 6.73 -8.83
CA GLY A 86 6.74 7.29 -7.49
C GLY A 86 6.45 6.24 -6.41
N LEU A 87 5.32 5.54 -6.54
CA LEU A 87 4.87 4.54 -5.59
C LEU A 87 5.82 3.34 -5.49
N LEU A 88 6.33 2.83 -6.62
CA LEU A 88 7.32 1.77 -6.64
C LEU A 88 8.63 2.19 -5.95
N ILE A 89 9.14 3.37 -6.28
CA ILE A 89 10.36 3.91 -5.64
C ILE A 89 10.13 4.06 -4.14
N GLY A 90 8.96 4.58 -3.75
CA GLY A 90 8.59 4.79 -2.36
C GLY A 90 8.51 3.48 -1.58
N LEU A 91 7.89 2.45 -2.19
CA LEU A 91 7.82 1.11 -1.62
C LEU A 91 9.21 0.49 -1.44
N VAL A 92 10.09 0.59 -2.44
CA VAL A 92 11.46 0.06 -2.35
C VAL A 92 12.23 0.76 -1.24
N ILE A 93 12.20 2.10 -1.19
CA ILE A 93 12.90 2.86 -0.15
C ILE A 93 12.35 2.53 1.24
N GLY A 94 11.03 2.46 1.40
CA GLY A 94 10.39 2.11 2.67
C GLY A 94 10.53 0.63 3.04
N ALA A 95 10.77 -0.26 2.09
CA ALA A 95 11.09 -1.66 2.35
C ALA A 95 12.55 -1.82 2.84
N LEU A 96 13.48 -1.02 2.30
CA LEU A 96 14.89 -1.06 2.66
C LEU A 96 15.20 -0.34 3.99
N LYS A 97 14.46 0.71 4.33
CA LYS A 97 14.54 1.42 5.63
C LYS A 97 13.50 0.90 6.59
#